data_AF-H3GW40-F1
#
_entry.id   AF-H3GW40-F1
#
_cell.length_a   1.000
_cell.length_b   1.000
_cell.length_c   1.000
_cell.angle_alpha   90.00
_cell.angle_beta   90.00
_cell.angle_gamma   90.00
#
_symmetry.space_group_name_H-M   'P 1'
#
loop_
_entity.id
_entity.type
_entity.pdbx_description
1 polymer ?
#
loop_
_entity_poly.entity_id
_entity_poly.type
_entity_poly.pdbx_seq_one_letter_code
_entity_poly.pdbx_strand_id
1 'polypeptide(L)'
;MEEEQGVAAFKSFPGEGFRFSVGRVNGVGHIWLENQVSKQRWVCEVADVAAFAPTDVVLPQNTVLHYVAASLKESVASPDSANLGPNLVREDADETLQLEVLIKLGVADFAWTPKYVFPMTLLPQEPPPAEAQSSQLIKLLTAQVQELQQEVKALKEQMAVVLSAQAASQQIPTPSSPSQASTASSQSSESVPPSVGDTVENGLPVPKLSRKDQVWSDIIGHPCHQLVQTPEFRETRNSVGVVVRKHRQHSCKVCSALRGDRKRPFQTSYYCEECTKQHNGGMVFLCDKVRLRGAAEYRNATCSQIWHLVWSSGEDIPQSGTSSIRMRKKLKTSSIDESRLSCEAKR
;
A
#
# COMPACT_ATOMS: atom_id res chain seq x y z
N MET A 1 5.66 4.39 1.26
CA MET A 1 4.88 3.30 0.66
C MET A 1 5.01 2.14 1.62
N GLU A 2 3.88 1.62 2.10
CA GLU A 2 3.85 0.46 2.98
C GLU A 2 4.02 -0.83 2.15
N GLU A 3 4.17 -1.97 2.80
CA GLU A 3 4.27 -3.26 2.11
C GLU A 3 2.85 -3.77 1.76
N GLU A 4 2.56 -3.90 0.47
CA GLU A 4 1.27 -4.37 -0.03
C GLU A 4 1.34 -5.86 -0.39
N GLN A 5 0.81 -6.70 0.50
CA GLN A 5 0.68 -8.15 0.28
C GLN A 5 -0.71 -8.54 -0.25
N GLY A 6 -0.81 -9.72 -0.86
CA GLY A 6 -2.09 -10.28 -1.28
C GLY A 6 -1.99 -11.62 -2.01
N VAL A 7 -3.07 -11.94 -2.74
CA VAL A 7 -3.16 -13.07 -3.68
C VAL A 7 -3.44 -12.52 -5.07
N ALA A 8 -2.75 -13.06 -6.08
CA ALA A 8 -2.93 -12.79 -7.49
C ALA A 8 -3.26 -14.08 -8.26
N ALA A 9 -3.93 -13.93 -9.40
CA ALA A 9 -4.23 -15.01 -10.35
C ALA A 9 -3.93 -14.52 -11.77
N PHE A 10 -3.31 -15.38 -12.59
CA PHE A 10 -2.83 -14.99 -13.92
C PHE A 10 -3.45 -15.87 -15.00
N LYS A 11 -3.83 -15.27 -16.14
CA LYS A 11 -4.52 -16.00 -17.23
C LYS A 11 -3.63 -17.07 -17.88
N SER A 12 -2.31 -16.89 -17.83
CA SER A 12 -1.30 -17.85 -18.28
C SER A 12 -1.18 -19.09 -17.39
N PHE A 13 -1.69 -19.04 -16.15
CA PHE A 13 -1.59 -20.11 -15.16
C PHE A 13 -2.98 -20.45 -14.59
N PRO A 14 -3.90 -20.97 -15.42
CA PRO A 14 -5.30 -21.20 -15.04
C PRO A 14 -5.40 -22.23 -13.92
N GLY A 15 -5.91 -21.79 -12.76
CA GLY A 15 -6.04 -22.61 -11.54
C GLY A 15 -4.87 -22.49 -10.57
N GLU A 16 -3.76 -21.84 -10.95
CA GLU A 16 -2.65 -21.57 -10.04
C GLU A 16 -2.86 -20.23 -9.32
N GLY A 17 -2.91 -20.27 -7.99
CA GLY A 17 -2.92 -19.08 -7.15
C GLY A 17 -1.50 -18.68 -6.74
N PHE A 18 -1.19 -17.39 -6.81
CA PHE A 18 0.09 -16.85 -6.36
C PHE A 18 -0.14 -15.93 -5.17
N ARG A 19 0.67 -16.05 -4.11
CA ARG A 19 0.81 -14.97 -3.11
C ARG A 19 1.79 -13.94 -3.66
N PHE A 20 1.62 -12.68 -3.29
CA PHE A 20 2.57 -11.63 -3.66
C PHE A 20 2.86 -10.68 -2.51
N SER A 21 3.97 -9.95 -2.65
CA SER A 21 4.20 -8.68 -1.98
C SER A 21 4.82 -7.67 -2.93
N VAL A 22 4.46 -6.40 -2.74
CA VAL A 22 5.11 -5.24 -3.37
C VAL A 22 5.40 -4.20 -2.30
N GLY A 23 6.64 -3.76 -2.17
CA GLY A 23 7.04 -2.80 -1.15
C GLY A 23 8.36 -2.08 -1.45
N ARG A 24 8.91 -1.40 -0.44
CA ARG A 24 10.25 -0.81 -0.47
C ARG A 24 11.05 -1.15 0.78
N VAL A 25 12.27 -1.63 0.59
CA VAL A 25 13.23 -1.94 1.66
C VAL A 25 14.49 -1.12 1.41
N ASN A 26 14.94 -0.34 2.39
CA ASN A 26 16.12 0.54 2.28
C ASN A 26 16.12 1.48 1.05
N GLY A 27 14.92 1.84 0.55
CA GLY A 27 14.73 2.68 -0.64
C GLY A 27 14.64 1.91 -1.96
N VAL A 28 15.13 0.67 -2.03
CA VAL A 28 14.98 -0.23 -3.19
C VAL A 28 13.55 -0.77 -3.22
N GLY A 29 12.92 -0.83 -4.40
CA GLY A 29 11.62 -1.48 -4.57
C GLY A 29 11.78 -3.00 -4.59
N HIS A 30 10.84 -3.73 -4.01
CA HIS A 30 10.88 -5.19 -4.01
C HIS A 30 9.52 -5.75 -4.40
N ILE A 31 9.52 -6.68 -5.37
CA ILE A 31 8.34 -7.43 -5.81
C ILE A 31 8.66 -8.91 -5.61
N TRP A 32 7.75 -9.67 -5.00
CA TRP A 32 7.84 -11.15 -5.01
C TRP A 32 6.52 -11.82 -5.34
N LEU A 33 6.62 -12.98 -5.98
CA LEU A 33 5.51 -13.90 -6.28
C LEU A 33 5.86 -15.29 -5.72
N GLU A 34 4.93 -15.92 -5.02
CA GLU A 34 5.06 -17.27 -4.44
C GLU A 34 3.92 -18.15 -4.95
N ASN A 35 4.23 -19.25 -5.62
CA ASN A 35 3.21 -20.20 -6.06
C ASN A 35 2.60 -20.91 -4.85
N GLN A 36 1.28 -20.87 -4.69
CA GLN A 36 0.63 -21.42 -3.50
C GLN A 36 0.71 -22.94 -3.42
N VAL A 37 0.92 -23.64 -4.54
CA VAL A 37 1.03 -25.10 -4.62
C VAL A 37 2.49 -25.56 -4.52
N SER A 38 3.36 -25.10 -5.42
CA SER A 38 4.77 -25.56 -5.46
C SER A 38 5.67 -24.92 -4.40
N LYS A 39 5.25 -23.82 -3.77
CA LYS A 39 6.01 -23.01 -2.81
C LYS A 39 7.32 -22.39 -3.34
N GLN A 40 7.59 -22.51 -4.63
CA GLN A 40 8.60 -21.71 -5.32
C GLN A 40 8.27 -20.22 -5.19
N ARG A 41 9.29 -19.39 -5.01
CA ARG A 41 9.17 -17.93 -4.90
C ARG A 41 10.13 -17.26 -5.86
N TRP A 42 9.63 -16.35 -6.69
CA TRP A 42 10.42 -15.52 -7.58
C TRP A 42 10.43 -14.08 -7.07
N VAL A 43 11.55 -13.38 -7.24
CA VAL A 43 11.78 -12.01 -6.75
C VAL A 43 12.30 -11.09 -7.85
N CYS A 44 11.94 -9.81 -7.77
CA CYS A 44 12.52 -8.74 -8.58
C CYS A 44 12.88 -7.57 -7.67
N GLU A 45 14.17 -7.23 -7.62
CA GLU A 45 14.64 -5.98 -7.02
C GLU A 45 14.53 -4.85 -8.05
N VAL A 46 13.83 -3.80 -7.67
CA VAL A 46 13.54 -2.64 -8.50
C VAL A 46 14.38 -1.47 -7.97
N ALA A 47 15.63 -1.37 -8.43
CA ALA A 47 16.54 -0.28 -8.06
C ALA A 47 16.19 1.02 -8.81
N ASP A 48 16.13 0.96 -10.14
CA ASP A 48 15.59 2.00 -11.02
C ASP A 48 14.36 1.46 -11.76
N VAL A 49 13.35 2.30 -11.94
CA VAL A 49 12.10 1.96 -12.63
C VAL A 49 12.15 2.26 -14.13
N ALA A 50 13.04 3.15 -14.59
CA ALA A 50 13.23 3.39 -16.02
C ALA A 50 13.82 2.15 -16.73
N ALA A 51 14.66 1.37 -16.03
CA ALA A 51 15.21 0.10 -16.53
C ALA A 51 14.15 -0.97 -16.91
N PHE A 52 12.94 -0.89 -16.34
CA PHE A 52 11.82 -1.81 -16.62
C PHE A 52 10.75 -1.19 -17.54
N ALA A 53 11.03 -0.01 -18.11
CA ALA A 53 10.07 0.82 -18.85
C ALA A 53 10.45 0.97 -20.33
N PRO A 54 9.50 1.38 -21.21
CA PRO A 54 9.83 1.88 -22.54
C PRO A 54 10.64 3.19 -22.44
N THR A 55 11.52 3.43 -23.40
CA THR A 55 12.59 4.46 -23.39
C THR A 55 12.14 5.91 -23.11
N ASP A 56 10.86 6.23 -23.30
CA ASP A 56 10.28 7.58 -23.12
C ASP A 56 9.38 7.71 -21.87
N VAL A 57 9.41 6.74 -20.94
CA VAL A 57 8.43 6.64 -19.82
C VAL A 57 9.10 6.85 -18.46
N VAL A 58 9.04 8.08 -17.96
CA VAL A 58 9.50 8.45 -16.62
C VAL A 58 8.30 8.56 -15.67
N LEU A 59 7.95 7.46 -14.99
CA LEU A 59 7.00 7.45 -13.88
C LEU A 59 7.75 7.28 -12.55
N PRO A 60 7.36 7.98 -11.46
CA PRO A 60 8.00 7.80 -10.16
C PRO A 60 7.89 6.36 -9.65
N GLN A 61 8.95 5.86 -9.03
CA GLN A 61 9.03 4.47 -8.56
C GLN A 61 7.89 4.05 -7.64
N ASN A 62 7.49 4.91 -6.68
CA ASN A 62 6.33 4.66 -5.82
C ASN A 62 5.04 4.48 -6.62
N THR A 63 4.84 5.26 -7.69
CA THR A 63 3.66 5.19 -8.55
C THR A 63 3.63 3.87 -9.30
N VAL A 64 4.74 3.45 -9.88
CA VAL A 64 4.84 2.17 -10.60
C VAL A 64 4.60 0.98 -9.67
N LEU A 65 5.27 0.94 -8.51
CA LEU A 65 5.08 -0.13 -7.52
C LEU A 65 3.62 -0.19 -7.02
N HIS A 66 2.98 0.94 -6.71
CA HIS A 66 1.57 0.96 -6.32
C HIS A 66 0.65 0.46 -7.44
N TYR A 67 0.90 0.82 -8.69
CA TYR A 67 0.15 0.28 -9.83
C TYR A 67 0.35 -1.23 -10.01
N VAL A 68 1.56 -1.76 -9.78
CA VAL A 68 1.82 -3.22 -9.76
C VAL A 68 1.00 -3.88 -8.65
N ALA A 69 1.06 -3.35 -7.43
CA ALA A 69 0.30 -3.87 -6.28
C ALA A 69 -1.22 -3.88 -6.52
N ALA A 70 -1.78 -2.76 -7.01
CA ALA A 70 -3.19 -2.65 -7.36
C ALA A 70 -3.58 -3.63 -8.48
N SER A 71 -2.78 -3.75 -9.53
CA SER A 71 -3.03 -4.68 -10.65
C SER A 71 -3.04 -6.14 -10.18
N LEU A 72 -2.12 -6.51 -9.27
CA LEU A 72 -2.07 -7.84 -8.66
C LEU A 72 -3.30 -8.10 -7.77
N LYS A 73 -3.76 -7.12 -6.98
CA LYS A 73 -5.01 -7.22 -6.19
C LYS A 73 -6.25 -7.39 -7.07
N GLU A 74 -6.37 -6.59 -8.14
CA GLU A 74 -7.54 -6.62 -9.03
C GLU A 74 -7.60 -7.89 -9.91
N SER A 75 -6.48 -8.59 -10.11
CA SER A 75 -6.40 -9.82 -10.91
C SER A 75 -7.36 -10.93 -10.44
N VAL A 76 -7.59 -11.04 -9.14
CA VAL A 76 -8.54 -11.99 -8.53
C VAL A 76 -9.98 -11.47 -8.57
N ALA A 77 -10.17 -10.15 -8.55
CA ALA A 77 -11.48 -9.50 -8.49
C ALA A 77 -12.17 -9.35 -9.86
N SER A 78 -11.42 -9.35 -10.97
CA SER A 78 -11.98 -9.20 -12.32
C SER A 78 -11.27 -10.08 -13.38
N PRO A 79 -11.40 -11.41 -13.29
CA PRO A 79 -10.76 -12.34 -14.23
C PRO A 79 -11.24 -12.15 -15.68
N ASP A 80 -12.47 -11.70 -15.92
CA ASP A 80 -13.03 -11.48 -17.26
C ASP A 80 -12.60 -10.16 -17.92
N SER A 81 -11.74 -9.36 -17.27
CA SER A 81 -11.16 -8.15 -17.88
C SER A 81 -10.25 -8.51 -19.06
N ALA A 82 -10.80 -8.48 -20.28
CA ALA A 82 -10.10 -8.88 -21.50
C ALA A 82 -8.89 -7.98 -21.76
N ASN A 83 -7.69 -8.56 -21.69
CA ASN A 83 -6.39 -7.93 -21.98
C ASN A 83 -5.94 -6.79 -21.03
N LEU A 84 -6.52 -6.69 -19.81
CA LEU A 84 -6.25 -5.54 -18.92
C LEU A 84 -5.54 -5.85 -17.58
N GLY A 85 -5.61 -7.09 -17.09
CA GLY A 85 -4.92 -7.49 -15.85
C GLY A 85 -3.40 -7.66 -16.05
N PRO A 86 -2.63 -7.86 -14.96
CA PRO A 86 -1.21 -8.19 -15.06
C PRO A 86 -1.05 -9.55 -15.76
N ASN A 87 -0.02 -9.66 -16.58
CA ASN A 87 0.36 -10.91 -17.25
C ASN A 87 1.60 -11.49 -16.57
N LEU A 88 1.72 -12.81 -16.58
CA LEU A 88 2.91 -13.51 -16.10
C LEU A 88 3.31 -14.50 -17.20
N VAL A 89 4.55 -14.41 -17.65
CA VAL A 89 5.13 -15.25 -18.71
C VAL A 89 6.19 -16.15 -18.09
N ARG A 90 6.20 -17.43 -18.47
CA ARG A 90 7.24 -18.39 -18.07
C ARG A 90 8.28 -18.48 -19.18
N GLU A 91 9.53 -18.30 -18.82
CA GLU A 91 10.69 -18.39 -19.69
C GLU A 91 11.64 -19.47 -19.10
N ASP A 92 12.33 -20.21 -19.96
CA ASP A 92 13.25 -21.31 -19.62
C ASP A 92 12.91 -22.15 -18.37
N ALA A 93 12.01 -23.12 -18.57
CA ALA A 93 11.79 -24.27 -17.68
C ALA A 93 11.58 -23.97 -16.17
N ASP A 94 10.77 -22.94 -15.87
CA ASP A 94 10.41 -22.46 -14.51
C ASP A 94 11.51 -21.69 -13.74
N GLU A 95 12.73 -21.58 -14.26
CA GLU A 95 13.80 -20.82 -13.59
C GLU A 95 13.59 -19.30 -13.66
N THR A 96 12.91 -18.80 -14.71
CA THR A 96 12.61 -17.38 -14.90
C THR A 96 11.13 -17.13 -15.19
N LEU A 97 10.59 -16.06 -14.60
CA LEU A 97 9.26 -15.54 -14.93
C LEU A 97 9.38 -14.05 -15.30
N GLN A 98 8.56 -13.57 -16.24
CA GLN A 98 8.43 -12.14 -16.51
C GLN A 98 7.03 -11.67 -16.08
N LEU A 99 6.97 -10.77 -15.10
CA LEU A 99 5.73 -10.10 -14.68
C LEU A 99 5.52 -8.85 -15.53
N GLU A 100 4.47 -8.82 -16.34
CA GLU A 100 4.13 -7.71 -17.21
C GLU A 100 2.93 -6.92 -16.66
N VAL A 101 3.06 -5.59 -16.56
CA VAL A 101 2.00 -4.73 -16.02
C VAL A 101 1.73 -3.54 -16.95
N LEU A 102 0.48 -3.35 -17.34
CA LEU A 102 0.01 -2.23 -18.16
C LEU A 102 -0.53 -1.11 -17.27
N ILE A 103 0.28 -0.07 -17.06
CA ILE A 103 -0.13 1.06 -16.20
C ILE A 103 -1.11 1.96 -16.94
N LYS A 104 -2.33 2.12 -16.40
CA LYS A 104 -3.37 3.00 -16.95
C LYS A 104 -3.52 4.28 -16.13
N LEU A 105 -3.02 5.38 -16.67
CA LEU A 105 -3.27 6.72 -16.13
C LEU A 105 -4.61 7.23 -16.68
N GLY A 106 -5.61 7.32 -15.80
CA GLY A 106 -7.04 7.32 -16.12
C GLY A 106 -7.63 8.59 -16.77
N VAL A 107 -7.00 9.10 -17.82
CA VAL A 107 -7.54 10.18 -18.67
C VAL A 107 -8.36 9.56 -19.80
N ALA A 108 -9.64 9.92 -19.89
CA ALA A 108 -10.48 9.50 -21.02
C ALA A 108 -9.85 9.97 -22.35
N ASP A 109 -10.04 9.17 -23.39
CA ASP A 109 -9.51 9.38 -24.75
C ASP A 109 -7.97 9.33 -24.90
N PHE A 110 -7.22 8.95 -23.85
CA PHE A 110 -5.77 8.72 -23.93
C PHE A 110 -5.39 7.24 -23.82
N ALA A 111 -4.98 6.65 -24.95
CA ALA A 111 -4.47 5.28 -25.03
C ALA A 111 -2.99 5.14 -24.58
N TRP A 112 -2.57 5.89 -23.56
CA TRP A 112 -1.21 5.75 -23.01
C TRP A 112 -1.19 4.70 -21.92
N THR A 113 -0.80 3.48 -22.30
CA THR A 113 -0.70 2.32 -21.40
C THR A 113 0.72 1.74 -21.44
N PRO A 114 1.72 2.39 -20.83
CA PRO A 114 3.07 1.86 -20.78
C PRO A 114 3.10 0.46 -20.15
N LYS A 115 3.69 -0.49 -20.89
CA LYS A 115 3.96 -1.85 -20.43
C LYS A 115 5.28 -1.85 -19.68
N TYR A 116 5.22 -2.16 -18.40
CA TYR A 116 6.39 -2.51 -17.59
C TYR A 116 6.62 -4.01 -17.64
N VAL A 117 7.88 -4.44 -17.67
CA VAL A 117 8.28 -5.85 -17.64
C VAL A 117 9.31 -6.04 -16.54
N PHE A 118 8.94 -6.81 -15.51
CA PHE A 118 9.79 -7.12 -14.37
C PHE A 118 10.30 -8.56 -14.51
N PRO A 119 11.61 -8.78 -14.78
CA PRO A 119 12.21 -10.11 -14.74
C PRO A 119 12.27 -10.58 -13.28
N MET A 120 11.63 -11.71 -13.01
CA MET A 120 11.51 -12.32 -11.70
C MET A 120 12.44 -13.54 -11.63
N THR A 121 13.50 -13.44 -10.84
CA THR A 121 14.46 -14.53 -10.61
C THR A 121 13.89 -15.51 -9.60
N LEU A 122 13.89 -16.81 -9.89
CA LEU A 122 13.59 -17.84 -8.90
C LEU A 122 14.58 -17.75 -7.73
N LEU A 123 14.10 -17.53 -6.51
CA LEU A 123 14.92 -17.81 -5.34
C LEU A 123 15.14 -19.32 -5.27
N PRO A 124 16.39 -19.80 -5.21
CA PRO A 124 16.65 -21.20 -4.89
C PRO A 124 15.93 -21.52 -3.58
N GLN A 125 15.01 -22.48 -3.61
CA GLN A 125 14.39 -22.96 -2.38
C GLN A 125 15.51 -23.53 -1.51
N GLU A 126 15.80 -22.86 -0.39
CA GLU A 126 16.82 -23.31 0.54
C GLU A 126 16.53 -24.78 0.89
N PRO A 127 17.48 -25.70 0.67
CA PRO A 127 17.24 -27.12 0.87
C PRO A 127 16.75 -27.30 2.32
N PRO A 128 15.66 -28.06 2.54
CA PRO A 128 14.95 -28.04 3.82
C PRO A 128 15.96 -28.27 4.94
N PRO A 129 16.02 -27.37 5.94
CA PRO A 129 17.14 -27.30 6.87
C PRO A 129 17.35 -28.66 7.54
N ALA A 130 18.56 -28.91 8.04
CA ALA A 130 18.92 -30.22 8.61
C ALA A 130 17.94 -30.73 9.69
N GLU A 131 17.16 -29.83 10.30
CA GLU A 131 15.96 -30.08 11.11
C GLU A 131 14.91 -31.01 10.48
N ALA A 132 14.74 -31.02 9.15
CA ALA A 132 13.81 -31.91 8.46
C ALA A 132 14.36 -33.36 8.39
N GLN A 133 15.64 -33.51 8.11
CA GLN A 133 16.32 -34.82 8.15
C GLN A 133 16.43 -35.33 9.59
N SER A 134 16.78 -34.46 10.55
CA SER A 134 16.80 -34.82 11.96
C SER A 134 15.40 -35.13 12.49
N SER A 135 14.35 -34.45 12.05
CA SER A 135 12.95 -34.81 12.36
C SER A 135 12.56 -36.19 11.84
N GLN A 136 13.04 -36.60 10.66
CA GLN A 136 12.85 -37.97 10.16
C GLN A 136 13.67 -38.99 10.97
N LEU A 137 14.92 -38.68 11.29
CA LEU A 137 15.81 -39.54 12.07
C LEU A 137 15.34 -39.71 13.52
N ILE A 138 14.84 -38.64 14.15
CA ILE A 138 14.18 -38.65 15.46
C ILE A 138 12.91 -39.50 15.42
N LYS A 139 12.08 -39.40 14.38
CA LYS A 139 10.88 -40.26 14.23
C LYS A 139 11.27 -41.74 14.10
N LEU A 140 12.27 -42.07 13.28
CA LEU A 140 12.76 -43.43 13.11
C LEU A 140 13.35 -44.00 14.41
N LEU A 141 14.20 -43.23 15.09
CA LEU A 141 14.79 -43.59 16.38
C LEU A 141 13.73 -43.74 17.48
N THR A 142 12.70 -42.87 17.49
CA THR A 142 11.58 -42.95 18.43
C THR A 142 10.77 -44.24 18.23
N ALA A 143 10.49 -44.62 16.97
CA ALA A 143 9.83 -45.88 16.66
C ALA A 143 10.66 -47.10 17.12
N GLN A 144 11.97 -47.10 16.85
CA GLN A 144 12.88 -48.16 17.28
C GLN A 144 12.99 -48.27 18.82
N VAL A 145 12.95 -47.14 19.54
CA VAL A 145 12.90 -47.13 21.02
C VAL A 145 11.56 -47.66 21.54
N GLN A 146 10.44 -47.37 20.87
CA GLN A 146 9.12 -47.93 21.23
C GLN A 146 9.06 -49.44 21.01
N GLU A 147 9.63 -49.93 19.91
CA GLU A 147 9.75 -51.37 19.61
C GLU A 147 10.57 -52.10 20.68
N LEU A 148 11.77 -51.58 21.00
CA LEU A 148 12.61 -52.11 22.10
C LEU A 148 11.93 -52.06 23.47
N GLN A 149 11.14 -51.02 23.77
CA GLN A 149 10.34 -50.95 25.00
C GLN A 149 9.25 -52.05 25.04
N GLN A 150 8.66 -52.39 23.89
CA GLN A 150 7.67 -53.45 23.78
C GLN A 150 8.30 -54.84 23.91
N GLU A 151 9.49 -55.07 23.33
CA GLU A 151 10.27 -56.30 23.54
C GLU A 151 10.66 -56.49 25.01
N VAL A 152 11.21 -55.45 25.66
CA VAL A 152 11.59 -55.49 27.08
C VAL A 152 10.37 -55.73 27.97
N LYS A 153 9.20 -55.19 27.63
CA LYS A 153 7.94 -55.50 28.32
C LYS A 153 7.55 -56.98 28.17
N ALA A 154 7.61 -57.53 26.96
CA ALA A 154 7.30 -58.94 26.70
C ALA A 154 8.28 -59.89 27.43
N LEU A 155 9.58 -59.59 27.41
CA LEU A 155 10.61 -60.31 28.17
C LEU A 155 10.36 -60.26 29.68
N LYS A 156 9.96 -59.10 30.22
CA LYS A 156 9.59 -58.95 31.63
C LYS A 156 8.35 -59.77 31.99
N GLU A 157 7.36 -59.82 31.13
CA GLU A 157 6.15 -60.63 31.30
C GLU A 157 6.48 -62.14 31.25
N GLN A 158 7.32 -62.59 30.30
CA GLN A 158 7.81 -63.98 30.26
C GLN A 158 8.62 -64.35 31.51
N MET A 159 9.51 -63.47 31.98
CA MET A 159 10.30 -63.73 33.19
C MET A 159 9.41 -63.77 34.45
N ALA A 160 8.37 -62.93 34.53
CA ALA A 160 7.37 -62.99 35.59
C ALA A 160 6.58 -64.31 35.55
N VAL A 161 6.22 -64.81 34.36
CA VAL A 161 5.58 -66.13 34.20
C VAL A 161 6.52 -67.25 34.68
N VAL A 162 7.81 -67.25 34.29
CA VAL A 162 8.80 -68.26 34.74
C VAL A 162 8.97 -68.23 36.26
N LEU A 163 9.10 -67.05 36.86
CA LEU A 163 9.18 -66.88 38.32
C LEU A 163 7.90 -67.38 39.01
N SER A 164 6.72 -67.11 38.45
CA SER A 164 5.44 -67.59 38.99
C SER A 164 5.28 -69.11 38.86
N ALA A 165 5.82 -69.74 37.81
CA ALA A 165 5.81 -71.19 37.63
C ALA A 165 6.79 -71.90 38.59
N GLN A 166 7.95 -71.27 38.87
CA GLN A 166 8.86 -71.72 39.91
C GLN A 166 8.23 -71.62 41.31
N ALA A 167 7.52 -70.53 41.59
CA ALA A 167 6.76 -70.37 42.85
C ALA A 167 5.59 -71.36 42.95
N ALA A 168 4.84 -71.60 41.86
CA ALA A 168 3.72 -72.55 41.82
C ALA A 168 4.16 -74.02 42.02
N SER A 169 5.45 -74.33 41.78
CA SER A 169 6.03 -75.63 42.15
C SER A 169 6.22 -75.79 43.68
N GLN A 170 5.89 -74.77 44.47
CA GLN A 170 5.94 -74.78 45.93
C GLN A 170 4.71 -74.08 46.57
N GLN A 171 3.50 -74.65 46.44
CA GLN A 171 2.56 -74.90 47.57
C GLN A 171 1.17 -75.42 47.15
N ILE A 172 0.48 -76.03 48.14
CA ILE A 172 -0.89 -76.54 48.11
C ILE A 172 -1.82 -75.52 48.83
N PRO A 173 -3.13 -75.40 48.49
CA PRO A 173 -3.82 -74.10 48.55
C PRO A 173 -4.80 -73.91 49.75
N THR A 174 -5.71 -72.93 49.60
CA THR A 174 -6.93 -72.60 50.40
C THR A 174 -6.75 -71.45 51.46
N PRO A 175 -7.82 -70.75 51.92
CA PRO A 175 -8.00 -69.35 51.46
C PRO A 175 -8.46 -68.33 52.55
N SER A 176 -8.57 -67.04 52.19
CA SER A 176 -9.31 -66.01 52.96
C SER A 176 -9.78 -64.86 52.05
N SER A 177 -10.82 -64.12 52.48
CA SER A 177 -11.44 -63.00 51.74
C SER A 177 -11.78 -61.82 52.72
N PRO A 178 -12.68 -60.84 52.47
CA PRO A 178 -12.23 -59.48 52.16
C PRO A 178 -12.79 -58.35 53.06
N SER A 179 -12.25 -57.12 52.93
CA SER A 179 -12.87 -55.80 53.23
C SER A 179 -12.02 -54.71 52.54
N GLN A 180 -12.51 -53.61 51.94
CA GLN A 180 -13.39 -52.52 52.43
C GLN A 180 -12.73 -51.71 53.60
N ALA A 181 -12.80 -50.37 53.69
CA ALA A 181 -13.67 -49.36 53.07
C ALA A 181 -13.04 -47.93 53.09
N SER A 182 -13.78 -46.91 52.57
CA SER A 182 -13.73 -45.48 52.97
C SER A 182 -12.48 -44.66 52.56
N THR A 183 -12.46 -43.32 52.40
CA THR A 183 -13.40 -42.15 52.45
C THR A 183 -12.60 -40.95 51.85
N ALA A 184 -13.08 -39.79 51.38
CA ALA A 184 -14.34 -39.13 50.98
C ALA A 184 -14.00 -37.60 50.89
N SER A 185 -14.96 -36.74 50.47
CA SER A 185 -14.92 -35.25 50.54
C SER A 185 -14.02 -34.49 49.52
N SER A 186 -14.35 -33.27 49.03
CA SER A 186 -15.61 -32.48 49.05
C SER A 186 -15.58 -31.24 48.12
N GLN A 187 -16.75 -30.88 47.54
CA GLN A 187 -17.30 -29.50 47.31
C GLN A 187 -16.57 -28.47 46.40
N SER A 188 -17.18 -27.42 45.81
CA SER A 188 -18.58 -27.12 45.35
C SER A 188 -18.69 -25.72 44.66
N SER A 189 -19.60 -25.55 43.67
CA SER A 189 -20.33 -24.30 43.23
C SER A 189 -19.57 -22.98 42.89
N GLU A 190 -20.11 -21.91 42.26
CA GLU A 190 -21.19 -21.63 41.26
C GLU A 190 -21.21 -20.10 40.90
N SER A 191 -21.94 -19.65 39.83
CA SER A 191 -22.38 -18.25 39.51
C SER A 191 -21.56 -17.34 38.55
N VAL A 192 -22.30 -16.44 37.82
CA VAL A 192 -21.98 -15.54 36.66
C VAL A 192 -23.14 -14.49 36.55
N PRO A 193 -23.14 -13.27 35.89
CA PRO A 193 -22.21 -12.50 35.02
C PRO A 193 -21.84 -11.11 35.68
N PRO A 194 -21.95 -9.83 35.17
CA PRO A 194 -22.15 -9.22 33.81
C PRO A 194 -21.45 -7.85 33.44
N SER A 195 -21.45 -7.54 32.12
CA SER A 195 -21.61 -6.24 31.40
C SER A 195 -20.72 -4.98 31.59
N VAL A 196 -20.03 -4.61 30.49
CA VAL A 196 -19.73 -3.25 29.96
C VAL A 196 -19.62 -3.37 28.41
N GLY A 197 -19.95 -2.41 27.52
CA GLY A 197 -20.66 -1.12 27.66
C GLY A 197 -20.03 0.02 26.84
N ASP A 198 -20.45 0.25 25.58
CA ASP A 198 -19.87 1.27 24.66
C ASP A 198 -20.92 2.17 23.95
N THR A 199 -20.54 3.39 23.54
CA THR A 199 -21.45 4.47 23.08
C THR A 199 -21.03 5.11 21.75
N VAL A 200 -22.01 5.54 20.93
CA VAL A 200 -21.80 6.23 19.63
C VAL A 200 -22.29 7.68 19.71
N GLU A 201 -21.51 8.61 19.15
CA GLU A 201 -21.78 10.06 19.11
C GLU A 201 -21.72 10.60 17.66
N ASN A 202 -22.29 11.78 17.40
CA ASN A 202 -22.68 12.21 16.04
C ASN A 202 -21.74 13.24 15.40
N GLY A 203 -21.65 13.23 14.06
CA GLY A 203 -20.96 14.25 13.26
C GLY A 203 -21.77 14.66 12.03
N LEU A 204 -21.95 15.98 11.83
CA LEU A 204 -22.73 16.55 10.72
C LEU A 204 -21.91 16.68 9.41
N PRO A 205 -22.56 16.73 8.22
CA PRO A 205 -21.89 16.36 6.96
C PRO A 205 -21.06 17.49 6.32
N VAL A 206 -19.81 17.16 6.00
CA VAL A 206 -18.93 17.91 5.08
C VAL A 206 -19.41 17.73 3.62
N PRO A 207 -19.28 18.74 2.73
CA PRO A 207 -19.63 18.61 1.31
C PRO A 207 -18.84 17.47 0.62
N LYS A 208 -19.56 16.48 0.08
CA LYS A 208 -18.95 15.30 -0.53
C LYS A 208 -18.29 15.65 -1.87
N LEU A 209 -16.95 15.63 -1.89
CA LEU A 209 -16.17 15.46 -3.12
C LEU A 209 -16.49 14.10 -3.75
N SER A 210 -16.24 13.96 -5.06
CA SER A 210 -16.49 12.71 -5.76
C SER A 210 -15.60 11.59 -5.20
N ARG A 211 -16.17 10.39 -5.05
CA ARG A 211 -15.43 9.21 -4.55
C ARG A 211 -14.21 8.86 -5.40
N LYS A 212 -14.14 9.32 -6.66
CA LYS A 212 -12.95 9.17 -7.51
C LYS A 212 -11.83 10.16 -7.15
N ASP A 213 -12.18 11.41 -6.87
CA ASP A 213 -11.20 12.49 -6.63
C ASP A 213 -10.56 12.36 -5.23
N GLN A 214 -11.34 11.87 -4.25
CA GLN A 214 -10.85 11.54 -2.91
C GLN A 214 -9.79 10.43 -2.96
N VAL A 215 -10.06 9.34 -3.69
CA VAL A 215 -9.15 8.18 -3.81
C VAL A 215 -7.79 8.56 -4.41
N TRP A 216 -7.73 9.47 -5.39
CA TRP A 216 -6.44 9.96 -5.91
C TRP A 216 -5.67 10.84 -4.91
N SER A 217 -6.37 11.48 -3.96
CA SER A 217 -5.76 12.33 -2.94
C SER A 217 -5.16 11.50 -1.80
N ASP A 218 -5.80 10.39 -1.44
CA ASP A 218 -5.37 9.55 -0.32
C ASP A 218 -4.30 8.51 -0.73
N ILE A 219 -4.23 8.11 -2.01
CA ILE A 219 -3.25 7.15 -2.55
C ILE A 219 -1.84 7.76 -2.72
N ILE A 220 -1.76 9.05 -3.05
CA ILE A 220 -0.47 9.72 -3.26
C ILE A 220 -0.08 10.42 -1.97
N GLY A 221 0.95 9.92 -1.28
CA GLY A 221 1.53 10.51 -0.05
C GLY A 221 2.25 11.85 -0.25
N HIS A 222 1.73 12.73 -1.09
CA HIS A 222 2.02 14.16 -1.16
C HIS A 222 0.85 14.90 -0.49
N PRO A 223 1.07 16.05 0.18
CA PRO A 223 -0.04 16.78 0.81
C PRO A 223 -1.10 17.14 -0.24
N CYS A 224 -2.39 16.92 0.08
CA CYS A 224 -3.49 16.98 -0.88
C CYS A 224 -3.62 18.37 -1.53
N HIS A 225 -2.99 18.55 -2.70
CA HIS A 225 -2.75 19.85 -3.34
C HIS A 225 -4.03 20.47 -3.94
N GLN A 226 -4.89 21.04 -3.10
CA GLN A 226 -6.18 21.59 -3.52
C GLN A 226 -6.04 23.02 -4.08
N LEU A 227 -6.72 23.30 -5.21
CA LEU A 227 -6.81 24.65 -5.76
C LEU A 227 -7.98 25.44 -5.14
N VAL A 228 -7.66 26.30 -4.17
CA VAL A 228 -8.60 27.18 -3.49
C VAL A 228 -8.66 28.55 -4.19
N GLN A 229 -9.83 29.19 -4.16
CA GLN A 229 -10.07 30.48 -4.80
C GLN A 229 -9.68 31.63 -3.86
N THR A 230 -8.91 32.61 -4.36
CA THR A 230 -8.37 33.70 -3.52
C THR A 230 -9.46 34.56 -2.89
N PRO A 231 -9.35 34.89 -1.58
CA PRO A 231 -10.26 35.83 -0.91
C PRO A 231 -9.99 37.30 -1.29
N GLU A 232 -8.91 37.62 -2.03
CA GLU A 232 -8.72 38.98 -2.55
C GLU A 232 -9.77 39.29 -3.63
N PHE A 233 -10.67 40.24 -3.37
CA PHE A 233 -11.58 40.82 -4.37
C PHE A 233 -11.05 42.14 -4.92
N ARG A 234 -11.38 42.43 -6.18
CA ARG A 234 -11.28 43.76 -6.79
C ARG A 234 -12.68 44.30 -7.04
N GLU A 235 -12.96 45.49 -6.53
CA GLU A 235 -14.13 46.27 -6.91
C GLU A 235 -13.84 47.06 -8.20
N THR A 236 -14.84 47.20 -9.06
CA THR A 236 -14.80 48.10 -10.23
C THR A 236 -16.18 48.68 -10.45
N ARG A 237 -16.28 50.01 -10.52
CA ARG A 237 -17.54 50.70 -10.86
C ARG A 237 -17.74 50.67 -12.37
N ASN A 238 -18.94 50.30 -12.83
CA ASN A 238 -19.29 50.39 -14.25
C ASN A 238 -19.73 51.82 -14.62
N SER A 239 -19.95 52.08 -15.91
CA SER A 239 -20.43 53.37 -16.43
C SER A 239 -21.81 53.78 -15.93
N VAL A 240 -22.60 52.83 -15.39
CA VAL A 240 -23.93 53.04 -14.79
C VAL A 240 -23.84 53.23 -13.27
N GLY A 241 -22.64 53.42 -12.72
CA GLY A 241 -22.41 53.68 -11.31
C GLY A 241 -22.52 52.45 -10.37
N VAL A 242 -22.82 51.26 -10.91
CA VAL A 242 -22.93 50.01 -10.13
C VAL A 242 -21.54 49.47 -9.81
N VAL A 243 -21.31 49.06 -8.56
CA VAL A 243 -20.05 48.44 -8.11
C VAL A 243 -20.09 46.93 -8.37
N VAL A 244 -19.19 46.44 -9.22
CA VAL A 244 -19.03 45.01 -9.52
C VAL A 244 -17.81 44.48 -8.77
N ARG A 245 -18.01 43.45 -7.94
CA ARG A 245 -16.94 42.70 -7.27
C ARG A 245 -16.52 41.51 -8.14
N LYS A 246 -15.21 41.31 -8.32
CA LYS A 246 -14.64 40.11 -8.98
C LYS A 246 -13.40 39.66 -8.22
N HIS A 247 -13.16 38.35 -8.12
CA HIS A 247 -11.93 37.83 -7.51
C HIS A 247 -10.70 38.33 -8.27
N ARG A 248 -9.67 38.71 -7.53
CA ARG A 248 -8.43 39.24 -8.07
C ARG A 248 -7.73 38.17 -8.91
N GLN A 249 -7.17 38.60 -10.03
CA GLN A 249 -6.54 37.72 -11.01
C GLN A 249 -5.02 37.90 -10.94
N HIS A 250 -4.32 36.79 -10.74
CA HIS A 250 -2.88 36.72 -10.52
C HIS A 250 -2.23 35.87 -11.62
N SER A 251 -0.98 36.15 -11.99
CA SER A 251 -0.26 35.38 -13.00
C SER A 251 -0.01 33.94 -12.53
N CYS A 252 -0.53 32.95 -13.27
CA CYS A 252 -0.24 31.54 -12.96
C CYS A 252 1.26 31.25 -13.11
N LYS A 253 1.84 30.49 -12.17
CA LYS A 253 3.29 30.18 -12.11
C LYS A 253 3.78 29.46 -13.38
N VAL A 254 3.17 28.32 -13.71
CA VAL A 254 3.47 27.55 -14.93
C VAL A 254 3.24 28.38 -16.20
N CYS A 255 2.18 29.20 -16.23
CA CYS A 255 1.93 30.15 -17.33
C CYS A 255 2.91 31.33 -17.39
N SER A 256 3.73 31.53 -16.37
CA SER A 256 4.78 32.55 -16.34
C SER A 256 6.11 32.01 -16.86
N ALA A 257 6.53 30.79 -16.48
CA ALA A 257 7.73 30.17 -17.06
C ALA A 257 7.50 29.66 -18.50
N LEU A 258 6.46 28.84 -18.72
CA LEU A 258 6.11 28.31 -20.06
C LEU A 258 5.33 29.34 -20.90
N ARG A 259 5.88 30.55 -21.01
CA ARG A 259 5.29 31.69 -21.72
C ARG A 259 5.91 31.93 -23.10
N GLY A 260 7.22 31.68 -23.26
CA GLY A 260 7.97 32.04 -24.47
C GLY A 260 7.81 33.54 -24.79
N ASP A 261 7.65 33.85 -26.08
CA ASP A 261 7.51 35.22 -26.59
C ASP A 261 6.14 35.88 -26.30
N ARG A 262 5.22 35.17 -25.63
CA ARG A 262 3.88 35.72 -25.34
C ARG A 262 3.99 36.89 -24.36
N LYS A 263 3.46 38.05 -24.76
CA LYS A 263 3.57 39.31 -23.99
C LYS A 263 2.97 39.27 -22.57
N ARG A 264 2.06 38.33 -22.25
CA ARG A 264 1.46 38.18 -20.90
C ARG A 264 1.19 36.70 -20.55
N PRO A 265 1.41 36.28 -19.28
CA PRO A 265 1.00 34.97 -18.79
C PRO A 265 -0.52 34.91 -18.59
N PHE A 266 -1.11 33.71 -18.62
CA PHE A 266 -2.50 33.52 -18.22
C PHE A 266 -2.70 33.85 -16.73
N GLN A 267 -3.86 34.40 -16.38
CA GLN A 267 -4.20 34.81 -15.03
C GLN A 267 -5.30 33.94 -14.42
N THR A 268 -5.26 33.80 -13.09
CA THR A 268 -6.12 32.92 -12.31
C THR A 268 -6.44 33.56 -10.96
N SER A 269 -7.60 33.24 -10.40
CA SER A 269 -7.94 33.49 -8.99
C SER A 269 -7.60 32.32 -8.08
N TYR A 270 -7.18 31.17 -8.63
CA TYR A 270 -6.91 29.96 -7.85
C TYR A 270 -5.44 29.82 -7.44
N TYR A 271 -5.19 29.34 -6.23
CA TYR A 271 -3.88 29.03 -5.68
C TYR A 271 -3.90 27.66 -4.98
N CYS A 272 -2.76 26.97 -4.95
CA CYS A 272 -2.62 25.80 -4.07
C CYS A 272 -2.23 26.29 -2.67
N GLU A 273 -2.96 25.87 -1.64
CA GLU A 273 -2.65 26.24 -0.27
C GLU A 273 -1.38 25.54 0.21
N GLU A 274 -1.22 24.26 -0.11
CA GLU A 274 -0.15 23.37 0.35
C GLU A 274 1.20 23.87 -0.19
N CYS A 275 1.27 24.19 -1.49
CA CYS A 275 2.46 24.84 -2.05
C CYS A 275 2.66 26.26 -1.50
N THR A 276 1.62 26.99 -1.11
CA THR A 276 1.77 28.33 -0.50
C THR A 276 2.30 28.25 0.94
N LYS A 277 1.93 27.21 1.69
CA LYS A 277 2.49 26.83 3.00
C LYS A 277 3.96 26.43 2.83
N GLN A 278 4.25 25.49 1.93
CA GLN A 278 5.60 24.99 1.60
C GLN A 278 6.56 26.13 1.19
N HIS A 279 6.13 27.03 0.29
CA HIS A 279 6.94 28.16 -0.19
C HIS A 279 6.92 29.38 0.76
N ASN A 280 6.83 29.15 2.09
CA ASN A 280 6.95 30.15 3.14
C ASN A 280 6.07 31.40 2.96
N GLY A 281 4.79 31.21 2.62
CA GLY A 281 3.82 32.28 2.35
C GLY A 281 3.99 32.96 0.98
N GLY A 282 4.78 32.37 0.09
CA GLY A 282 4.94 32.76 -1.31
C GLY A 282 3.79 32.21 -2.16
N MET A 283 2.73 33.01 -2.37
CA MET A 283 1.50 32.56 -3.04
C MET A 283 1.73 31.81 -4.37
N VAL A 284 1.25 30.57 -4.44
CA VAL A 284 1.38 29.66 -5.60
C VAL A 284 0.09 29.62 -6.41
N PHE A 285 -0.10 30.64 -7.25
CA PHE A 285 -1.24 30.76 -8.16
C PHE A 285 -1.14 29.82 -9.37
N LEU A 286 -2.15 28.97 -9.59
CA LEU A 286 -2.21 27.96 -10.64
C LEU A 286 -3.56 28.03 -11.37
N CYS A 287 -3.61 27.62 -12.63
CA CYS A 287 -4.84 27.58 -13.41
C CYS A 287 -5.11 26.17 -13.89
N ASP A 288 -6.34 25.69 -13.74
CA ASP A 288 -6.71 24.35 -14.19
C ASP A 288 -7.04 24.30 -15.69
N LYS A 289 -6.12 24.84 -16.51
CA LYS A 289 -6.22 24.84 -17.97
C LYS A 289 -5.26 23.83 -18.57
N VAL A 290 -5.85 22.81 -19.19
CA VAL A 290 -5.23 21.81 -20.08
C VAL A 290 -4.41 22.52 -21.16
N ARG A 291 -3.16 22.07 -21.38
CA ARG A 291 -2.24 22.65 -22.36
C ARG A 291 -2.21 21.90 -23.69
N LEU A 292 -3.05 22.32 -24.63
CA LEU A 292 -3.06 21.76 -26.00
C LEU A 292 -1.83 22.16 -26.86
N ARG A 293 -0.94 23.04 -26.39
CA ARG A 293 0.23 23.53 -27.17
C ARG A 293 1.41 23.87 -26.27
N GLY A 294 2.53 23.18 -26.49
CA GLY A 294 3.80 23.31 -25.77
C GLY A 294 4.79 22.22 -26.24
N ALA A 295 5.89 22.05 -25.51
CA ALA A 295 6.74 20.85 -25.64
C ALA A 295 5.95 19.57 -25.30
N ALA A 296 6.43 18.41 -25.77
CA ALA A 296 5.71 17.13 -25.64
C ALA A 296 5.38 16.80 -24.17
N GLU A 297 6.36 16.96 -23.30
CA GLU A 297 6.32 16.87 -21.82
C GLU A 297 5.14 17.62 -21.14
N TYR A 298 4.62 18.70 -21.74
CA TYR A 298 3.52 19.51 -21.17
C TYR A 298 2.20 19.40 -21.94
N ARG A 299 2.10 18.48 -22.91
CA ARG A 299 0.89 18.34 -23.73
C ARG A 299 -0.24 17.73 -22.90
N ASN A 300 -1.39 18.37 -22.91
CA ASN A 300 -2.64 17.97 -22.25
C ASN A 300 -2.63 17.91 -20.71
N ALA A 301 -1.51 18.13 -20.03
CA ALA A 301 -1.50 18.37 -18.59
C ALA A 301 -2.11 19.76 -18.25
N THR A 302 -2.77 19.88 -17.09
CA THR A 302 -3.18 21.19 -16.54
C THR A 302 -2.00 21.87 -15.85
N CYS A 303 -2.07 23.19 -15.65
CA CYS A 303 -1.02 23.89 -14.90
C CYS A 303 -1.02 23.58 -13.39
N SER A 304 -2.00 22.81 -12.88
CA SER A 304 -1.92 22.18 -11.56
C SER A 304 -1.00 20.96 -11.62
N GLN A 305 -1.29 20.03 -12.55
CA GLN A 305 -0.52 18.79 -12.73
C GLN A 305 0.95 19.06 -13.06
N ILE A 306 1.26 20.01 -13.94
CA ILE A 306 2.65 20.36 -14.27
C ILE A 306 3.41 20.88 -13.04
N TRP A 307 2.75 21.65 -12.18
CA TRP A 307 3.39 22.18 -10.97
C TRP A 307 3.70 21.08 -9.95
N HIS A 308 2.72 20.22 -9.64
CA HIS A 308 2.88 19.19 -8.61
C HIS A 308 3.66 17.96 -9.08
N LEU A 309 3.39 17.46 -10.30
CA LEU A 309 3.90 16.17 -10.79
C LEU A 309 5.16 16.27 -11.65
N VAL A 310 5.34 17.37 -12.39
CA VAL A 310 6.46 17.51 -13.36
C VAL A 310 7.56 18.44 -12.82
N TRP A 311 7.22 19.41 -11.97
CA TRP A 311 8.17 20.34 -11.34
C TRP A 311 8.30 20.14 -9.82
N SER A 312 7.92 18.97 -9.31
CA SER A 312 8.03 18.58 -7.88
C SER A 312 7.55 19.65 -6.90
N SER A 313 6.34 20.18 -7.12
CA SER A 313 5.73 21.27 -6.33
C SER A 313 6.50 22.61 -6.29
N GLY A 314 7.45 22.81 -7.22
CA GLY A 314 8.15 24.07 -7.44
C GLY A 314 9.68 24.00 -7.32
N GLU A 315 10.25 22.83 -7.09
CA GLU A 315 11.70 22.65 -7.04
C GLU A 315 12.30 22.50 -8.45
N ASP A 316 11.77 21.57 -9.25
CA ASP A 316 12.29 21.21 -10.58
C ASP A 316 11.74 22.13 -11.71
N ILE A 317 11.82 23.45 -11.51
CA ILE A 317 11.36 24.44 -12.50
C ILE A 317 12.38 24.53 -13.66
N PRO A 318 11.99 24.26 -14.91
CA PRO A 318 12.90 24.25 -16.06
C PRO A 318 13.46 25.65 -16.35
N GLN A 319 14.78 25.77 -16.29
CA GLN A 319 15.50 27.03 -16.53
C GLN A 319 15.42 27.53 -18.00
N SER A 320 14.92 26.69 -18.92
CA SER A 320 14.67 27.04 -20.33
C SER A 320 13.51 28.03 -20.55
N GLY A 321 12.74 28.36 -19.51
CA GLY A 321 11.68 29.37 -19.59
C GLY A 321 12.22 30.81 -19.50
N THR A 322 11.77 31.70 -20.40
CA THR A 322 12.22 33.11 -20.54
C THR A 322 11.91 34.06 -19.36
N SER A 323 11.56 33.55 -18.18
CA SER A 323 11.54 34.32 -16.93
C SER A 323 11.50 33.42 -15.71
N SER A 324 12.44 33.59 -14.79
CA SER A 324 12.47 32.89 -13.50
C SER A 324 11.22 33.16 -12.65
N ILE A 325 10.70 32.11 -12.00
CA ILE A 325 9.45 32.17 -11.25
C ILE A 325 9.69 32.86 -9.90
N ARG A 326 9.40 34.17 -9.84
CA ARG A 326 9.48 34.92 -8.58
C ARG A 326 8.33 34.53 -7.65
N MET A 327 8.64 33.84 -6.55
CA MET A 327 7.75 33.76 -5.40
C MET A 327 7.61 35.15 -4.77
N ARG A 328 6.36 35.57 -4.50
CA ARG A 328 6.06 36.84 -3.83
C ARG A 328 5.40 36.50 -2.51
N LYS A 329 6.08 36.76 -1.38
CA LYS A 329 5.48 36.67 -0.04
C LYS A 329 4.25 37.56 0.01
N LYS A 330 3.08 36.98 0.30
CA LYS A 330 1.81 37.73 0.35
C LYS A 330 0.75 37.05 1.22
N LEU A 331 1.17 36.60 2.40
CA LEU A 331 0.30 36.43 3.57
C LEU A 331 0.87 37.24 4.73
N LYS A 332 0.52 38.53 4.79
CA LYS A 332 0.24 39.14 6.09
C LYS A 332 -1.25 38.89 6.31
N THR A 333 -1.57 37.75 6.90
CA THR A 333 -2.77 37.63 7.71
C THR A 333 -2.72 38.79 8.71
N SER A 334 -3.64 39.74 8.57
CA SER A 334 -4.06 40.53 9.73
C SER A 334 -4.62 39.51 10.74
N SER A 335 -4.20 39.50 12.01
CA SER A 335 -4.47 40.57 12.97
C SER A 335 -5.96 40.96 13.04
N ILE A 336 -6.85 40.07 12.58
CA ILE A 336 -8.31 40.08 12.78
C ILE A 336 -8.68 38.95 13.77
N ASP A 337 -7.84 38.75 14.78
CA ASP A 337 -8.16 37.98 15.99
C ASP A 337 -7.55 38.63 17.26
N GLU A 338 -7.13 39.88 17.13
CA GLU A 338 -6.50 40.71 18.17
C GLU A 338 -7.09 42.15 18.10
N SER A 339 -8.38 42.21 17.77
CA SER A 339 -9.15 43.46 17.61
C SER A 339 -10.66 43.29 17.83
N ARG A 340 -11.14 42.06 18.10
CA ARG A 340 -12.49 41.80 18.63
C ARG A 340 -12.52 41.57 20.16
N LEU A 341 -11.37 41.27 20.78
CA LEU A 341 -11.22 41.16 22.24
C LEU A 341 -10.95 42.52 22.93
N SER A 342 -10.67 43.58 22.18
CA SER A 342 -10.37 44.92 22.74
C SER A 342 -11.60 45.82 22.94
N CYS A 343 -12.82 45.33 22.67
CA CYS A 343 -14.07 46.12 22.76
C CYS A 343 -14.95 45.80 23.97
N GLU A 344 -14.64 44.76 24.75
CA GLU A 344 -15.39 44.37 25.96
C GLU A 344 -14.58 44.59 27.27
N ALA A 345 -13.62 45.52 27.22
CA ALA A 345 -12.80 45.92 28.37
C ALA A 345 -12.97 47.40 28.79
N LYS A 346 -13.93 48.13 28.21
CA LYS A 346 -14.28 49.52 28.56
C LYS A 346 -15.76 49.84 28.40
N ARG A 347 -16.59 49.36 29.33
CA ARG A 347 -17.86 49.99 29.70
C ARG A 347 -18.24 49.69 31.14
#